data_AF-A0A074RVK2-F1
#
_entry.id   AF-A0A074RVK2-F1
#
_cell.length_a   1.000
_cell.length_b   1.000
_cell.length_c   1.000
_cell.angle_alpha   90.00
_cell.angle_beta   90.00
_cell.angle_gamma   90.00
#
_symmetry.space_group_name_H-M   'P 1'
#
loop_
_entity.id
_entity.type
_entity.pdbx_description
1 polymer ?
#
loop_
_entity_poly.entity_id
_entity_poly.type
_entity_poly.pdbx_seq_one_letter_code
_entity_poly.pdbx_strand_id
1 'polypeptide(L)'
;MFSNRILLMRPALYAHTSPQIRAFGLARIALEPARKTAPPPPPPLPPAKGRKTTATTKATDKIAAKASPPTATKKAAPVAAVAAAPATRARLTDKEREARDKLKEKERLAKAKEKEREKVRKAKEREKEKDKKEKEKLREAAKKEKEKVKAKAAKMMEKPYPPPPKAPRTGYLMFATDPAVKRDRGEGIVEDSTLASQAWKALSEAEREAYKKKSEQARAAWKEEIAKWVSSLNLAQLEAARANREPGTRDDSAMNTLPKRPGNRYALFLADMTSREDFRNKIDALVKKEGITDDRDVARKKISLYGRTSAEIWKSMSEKEKEAYATKATEAKEQWDKDFGHLIEAQKEEIAAALP
;
A
#
# COMPACT_ATOMS: atom_id res chain seq x y z
N MET A 1 -48.65 -41.11 25.53
CA MET A 1 -47.18 -41.30 25.58
C MET A 1 -46.60 -40.81 24.26
N PHE A 2 -45.72 -39.81 24.34
CA PHE A 2 -44.78 -39.27 23.34
C PHE A 2 -45.20 -39.14 21.86
N SER A 3 -45.63 -37.93 21.48
CA SER A 3 -45.63 -37.46 20.08
C SER A 3 -44.22 -36.98 19.71
N ASN A 4 -43.58 -37.68 18.77
CA ASN A 4 -42.29 -37.32 18.18
C ASN A 4 -42.43 -36.10 17.27
N ARG A 5 -41.99 -34.93 17.77
CA ARG A 5 -41.86 -33.70 17.00
C ARG A 5 -40.46 -33.64 16.40
N ILE A 6 -40.33 -34.06 15.14
CA ILE A 6 -39.09 -33.99 14.36
C ILE A 6 -38.80 -32.51 14.06
N LEU A 7 -37.85 -31.94 14.78
CA LEU A 7 -37.24 -30.63 14.51
C LEU A 7 -36.31 -30.75 13.30
N LEU A 8 -36.82 -30.40 12.12
CA LEU A 8 -35.99 -30.14 10.95
C LEU A 8 -35.20 -28.84 11.17
N MET A 9 -34.02 -28.95 11.77
CA MET A 9 -33.02 -27.88 11.74
C MET A 9 -32.49 -27.72 10.32
N ARG A 10 -32.84 -26.60 9.68
CA ARG A 10 -32.21 -26.15 8.44
C ARG A 10 -30.76 -25.76 8.75
N PRO A 11 -29.75 -26.31 8.06
CA PRO A 11 -28.40 -25.79 8.16
C PRO A 11 -28.35 -24.39 7.52
N ALA A 12 -27.97 -23.40 8.32
CA ALA A 12 -27.68 -22.06 7.84
C ALA A 12 -26.55 -22.13 6.81
N LEU A 13 -26.87 -21.79 5.56
CA LEU A 13 -25.90 -21.64 4.49
C LEU A 13 -24.90 -20.56 4.88
N TYR A 14 -23.64 -20.97 5.00
CA TYR A 14 -22.49 -20.11 5.20
C TYR A 14 -22.46 -19.01 4.14
N ALA A 15 -22.45 -17.76 4.58
CA ALA A 15 -22.22 -16.61 3.72
C ALA A 15 -20.81 -16.70 3.11
N HIS A 16 -20.72 -16.73 1.78
CA HIS A 16 -19.46 -16.60 1.06
C HIS A 16 -18.84 -15.22 1.34
N THR A 17 -17.79 -15.18 2.17
CA THR A 17 -16.96 -14.00 2.33
C THR A 17 -16.18 -13.76 1.02
N SER A 18 -16.58 -12.73 0.29
CA SER A 18 -15.89 -12.23 -0.90
C SER A 18 -14.42 -11.88 -0.60
N PRO A 19 -13.43 -12.42 -1.34
CA PRO A 19 -12.05 -11.99 -1.19
C PRO A 19 -11.81 -10.70 -1.99
N GLN A 20 -12.08 -9.55 -1.39
CA GLN A 20 -11.56 -8.25 -1.84
C GLN A 20 -10.19 -8.00 -1.20
N ILE A 21 -9.10 -8.50 -1.80
CA ILE A 21 -7.73 -8.08 -1.44
C ILE A 21 -6.93 -7.69 -2.69
N ARG A 22 -6.92 -6.36 -2.91
CA ARG A 22 -5.85 -5.48 -3.42
C ARG A 22 -4.66 -6.12 -4.14
N ALA A 23 -4.56 -5.89 -5.45
CA ALA A 23 -3.29 -5.93 -6.19
C ALA A 23 -2.61 -4.54 -6.13
N PHE A 24 -1.56 -4.42 -5.32
CA PHE A 24 -0.59 -3.33 -5.42
C PHE A 24 0.74 -3.89 -5.96
N GLY A 25 1.18 -3.36 -7.09
CA GLY A 25 2.60 -3.19 -7.42
C GLY A 25 3.30 -4.31 -8.18
N LEU A 26 3.09 -4.38 -9.51
CA LEU A 26 4.10 -4.87 -10.47
C LEU A 26 3.89 -4.17 -11.82
N ALA A 27 4.33 -2.91 -11.94
CA ALA A 27 4.41 -2.20 -13.21
C ALA A 27 5.77 -1.52 -13.30
N ARG A 28 6.79 -2.31 -13.65
CA ARG A 28 8.07 -1.88 -14.23
C ARG A 28 8.80 -3.15 -14.66
N ILE A 29 8.77 -3.42 -15.96
CA ILE A 29 9.69 -4.22 -16.80
C ILE A 29 8.84 -4.66 -17.99
N ALA A 30 9.17 -4.13 -19.17
CA ALA A 30 8.88 -4.62 -20.52
C ALA A 30 8.47 -3.46 -21.45
N LEU A 31 9.47 -2.70 -21.90
CA LEU A 31 9.43 -1.97 -23.17
C LEU A 31 10.89 -1.77 -23.60
N GLU A 32 11.52 -2.87 -24.02
CA GLU A 32 12.66 -2.79 -24.94
C GLU A 32 12.28 -3.57 -26.22
N PRO A 33 12.47 -2.97 -27.41
CA PRO A 33 12.20 -3.64 -28.68
C PRO A 33 13.24 -4.74 -28.94
N ALA A 34 12.76 -5.87 -29.47
CA ALA A 34 13.58 -7.04 -29.81
C ALA A 34 14.71 -6.68 -30.80
N ARG A 35 15.95 -6.66 -30.32
CA ARG A 35 17.15 -6.60 -31.18
C ARG A 35 17.35 -7.96 -31.84
N LYS A 36 17.04 -8.05 -33.15
CA LYS A 36 17.35 -9.20 -34.01
C LYS A 36 18.82 -9.18 -34.47
N THR A 37 19.76 -9.37 -33.54
CA THR A 37 21.12 -9.79 -33.90
C THR A 37 21.64 -10.75 -32.83
N ALA A 38 22.16 -11.90 -33.25
CA ALA A 38 22.81 -12.85 -32.35
C ALA A 38 24.00 -12.16 -31.67
N PRO A 39 24.13 -12.21 -30.34
CA PRO A 39 25.27 -11.62 -29.66
C PRO A 39 26.57 -12.33 -30.09
N PRO A 40 27.66 -11.60 -30.34
CA PRO A 40 28.96 -12.21 -30.64
C PRO A 40 29.40 -13.10 -29.47
N PRO A 41 30.13 -14.20 -29.74
CA PRO A 41 30.63 -15.08 -28.69
C PRO A 41 31.52 -14.30 -27.71
N PRO A 42 31.38 -14.52 -26.39
CA PRO A 42 32.16 -13.81 -25.40
C PRO A 42 33.65 -14.16 -25.55
N PRO A 43 34.56 -13.19 -25.37
CA PRO A 43 36.00 -13.46 -25.37
C PRO A 43 36.37 -14.42 -24.21
N PRO A 44 37.39 -15.27 -24.39
CA PRO A 44 37.82 -16.23 -23.38
C PRO A 44 38.24 -15.51 -22.10
N LEU A 45 37.64 -15.91 -20.98
CA LEU A 45 37.94 -15.35 -19.66
C LEU A 45 39.39 -15.68 -19.25
N PRO A 46 40.16 -14.71 -18.72
CA PRO A 46 41.49 -14.99 -18.18
C PRO A 46 41.40 -15.87 -16.92
N PRO A 47 42.45 -16.67 -16.63
CA PRO A 47 42.45 -17.62 -15.53
C PRO A 47 42.30 -16.92 -14.17
N ALA A 48 41.35 -17.42 -13.38
CA ALA A 48 41.01 -16.92 -12.06
C ALA A 48 42.22 -17.00 -11.10
N LYS A 49 42.81 -15.85 -10.76
CA LYS A 49 43.74 -15.75 -9.62
C LYS A 49 42.93 -15.80 -8.33
N GLY A 50 43.23 -16.80 -7.51
CA GLY A 50 42.57 -17.10 -6.25
C GLY A 50 42.50 -15.90 -5.30
N ARG A 51 41.28 -15.58 -4.88
CA ARG A 51 41.01 -14.58 -3.86
C ARG A 51 40.91 -15.29 -2.51
N LYS A 52 41.94 -15.10 -1.67
CA LYS A 52 41.98 -15.56 -0.28
C LYS A 52 40.81 -14.95 0.50
N THR A 53 40.01 -15.80 1.12
CA THR A 53 38.96 -15.44 2.07
C THR A 53 39.59 -15.15 3.43
N THR A 54 39.56 -13.88 3.86
CA THR A 54 39.85 -13.52 5.25
C THR A 54 38.58 -13.66 6.09
N ALA A 55 38.62 -14.60 7.03
CA ALA A 55 37.60 -14.79 8.05
C ALA A 55 37.49 -13.53 8.92
N THR A 56 36.30 -12.93 8.96
CA THR A 56 35.95 -11.89 9.93
C THR A 56 35.06 -12.52 10.99
N THR A 57 35.65 -12.81 12.15
CA THR A 57 34.93 -13.15 13.38
C THR A 57 34.19 -11.92 13.88
N LYS A 58 32.86 -12.00 13.94
CA LYS A 58 32.01 -10.94 14.47
C LYS A 58 31.66 -11.27 15.92
N ALA A 59 32.29 -10.55 16.85
CA ALA A 59 31.96 -10.55 18.26
C ALA A 59 30.55 -10.02 18.49
N THR A 60 29.77 -10.76 19.26
CA THR A 60 28.45 -10.40 19.77
C THR A 60 28.59 -9.52 21.00
N ASP A 61 28.40 -8.21 20.84
CA ASP A 61 28.24 -7.30 21.97
C ASP A 61 26.80 -7.28 22.48
N LYS A 62 26.72 -7.55 23.77
CA LYS A 62 25.58 -7.69 24.65
C LYS A 62 25.01 -6.31 24.95
N ILE A 63 23.84 -5.98 24.38
CA ILE A 63 23.10 -4.76 24.72
C ILE A 63 22.46 -4.96 26.10
N ALA A 64 23.08 -4.35 27.11
CA ALA A 64 22.54 -4.26 28.46
C ALA A 64 21.38 -3.25 28.53
N ALA A 65 20.38 -3.64 29.31
CA ALA A 65 19.13 -2.97 29.53
C ALA A 65 19.29 -1.53 30.06
N LYS A 66 18.43 -0.66 29.53
CA LYS A 66 18.23 0.73 29.92
C LYS A 66 17.43 0.77 31.22
N ALA A 67 18.12 0.99 32.35
CA ALA A 67 17.48 1.26 33.63
C ALA A 67 17.13 2.74 33.74
N SER A 68 15.89 3.00 34.18
CA SER A 68 15.31 4.30 34.50
C SER A 68 16.07 5.02 35.62
N PRO A 69 16.13 6.36 35.65
CA PRO A 69 16.67 7.09 36.80
C PRO A 69 15.65 7.11 37.95
N PRO A 70 16.05 6.79 39.19
CA PRO A 70 15.21 7.07 40.36
C PRO A 70 15.31 8.54 40.74
N THR A 71 14.15 9.16 40.86
CA THR A 71 13.86 10.39 41.58
C THR A 71 14.35 10.25 43.03
N ALA A 72 15.37 11.01 43.42
CA ALA A 72 15.84 11.09 44.80
C ALA A 72 15.71 12.53 45.32
N THR A 73 14.59 12.77 45.98
CA THR A 73 14.40 13.82 47.00
C THR A 73 15.33 13.58 48.19
N LYS A 74 16.24 14.51 48.49
CA LYS A 74 16.91 14.68 49.79
C LYS A 74 16.91 16.19 50.09
N LYS A 75 15.96 16.68 50.90
CA LYS A 75 15.97 16.76 52.37
C LYS A 75 17.19 17.54 52.88
N ALA A 76 16.92 18.81 53.14
CA ALA A 76 17.78 19.74 53.84
C ALA A 76 18.03 19.27 55.29
N ALA A 77 19.27 19.43 55.75
CA ALA A 77 19.62 19.54 57.15
C ALA A 77 20.80 20.52 57.27
N PRO A 78 20.78 21.44 58.25
CA PRO A 78 21.85 22.40 58.49
C PRO A 78 22.91 21.73 59.38
N VAL A 79 24.18 21.78 58.97
CA VAL A 79 25.28 21.30 59.81
C VAL A 79 26.33 22.40 59.96
N ALA A 80 26.37 22.89 61.18
CA ALA A 80 27.52 23.36 61.96
C ALA A 80 28.56 24.26 61.26
N ALA A 81 28.56 25.51 61.70
CA ALA A 81 29.71 26.39 61.71
C ALA A 81 30.90 25.71 62.40
N VAL A 82 31.91 25.33 61.61
CA VAL A 82 33.25 25.02 62.11
C VAL A 82 34.12 26.25 61.85
N ALA A 83 34.62 26.82 62.93
CA ALA A 83 35.49 27.98 62.96
C ALA A 83 36.72 27.77 62.06
N ALA A 84 36.91 28.69 61.12
CA ALA A 84 38.06 28.72 60.23
C ALA A 84 39.32 29.12 61.01
N ALA A 85 40.28 28.19 61.05
CA ALA A 85 41.65 28.48 61.48
C ALA A 85 42.30 29.51 60.53
N PRO A 86 43.14 30.42 61.03
CA PRO A 86 43.80 31.44 60.22
C PRO A 86 44.86 30.80 59.32
N ALA A 87 44.53 30.62 58.04
CA ALA A 87 45.48 30.24 57.01
C ALA A 87 46.53 31.37 56.86
N THR A 88 47.74 31.08 57.29
CA THR A 88 48.94 31.89 57.05
C THR A 88 49.09 32.16 55.55
N ARG A 89 48.90 33.42 55.14
CA ARG A 89 49.23 33.92 53.79
C ARG A 89 50.74 33.82 53.59
N ALA A 90 51.20 32.70 53.03
CA ALA A 90 52.50 32.65 52.39
C ALA A 90 52.52 33.70 51.28
N ARG A 91 53.45 34.66 51.38
CA ARG A 91 53.69 35.66 50.33
C ARG A 91 54.19 34.92 49.09
N LEU A 92 53.30 34.72 48.12
CA LEU A 92 53.67 34.29 46.78
C LEU A 92 54.78 35.22 46.25
N THR A 93 55.86 34.61 45.81
CA THR A 93 56.99 35.28 45.17
C THR A 93 56.55 35.90 43.84
N ASP A 94 57.20 36.97 43.39
CA ASP A 94 56.76 37.72 42.21
C ASP A 94 56.72 36.86 40.92
N LYS A 95 57.55 35.82 40.84
CA LYS A 95 57.50 34.81 39.76
C LYS A 95 56.19 34.02 39.70
N GLU A 96 55.55 33.79 40.83
CA GLU A 96 54.30 33.02 40.92
C GLU A 96 53.07 33.87 40.53
N ARG A 97 53.14 35.19 40.75
CA ARG A 97 52.14 36.15 40.27
C ARG A 97 52.17 36.28 38.75
N GLU A 98 53.36 36.36 38.16
CA GLU A 98 53.50 36.37 36.69
C GLU A 98 53.02 35.07 36.04
N ALA A 99 53.28 33.91 36.65
CA ALA A 99 52.78 32.63 36.16
C ALA A 99 51.23 32.57 36.22
N ARG A 100 50.63 33.10 37.29
CA ARG A 100 49.17 33.16 37.46
C ARG A 100 48.50 34.09 36.46
N ASP A 101 49.12 35.22 36.14
CA ASP A 101 48.55 36.17 35.19
C ASP A 101 48.71 35.68 33.74
N LYS A 102 49.82 35.01 33.39
CA LYS A 102 49.95 34.28 32.12
C LYS A 102 48.92 33.14 31.98
N LEU A 103 48.56 32.46 33.08
CA LEU A 103 47.50 31.44 33.08
C LEU A 103 46.12 32.06 32.88
N LYS A 104 45.80 33.16 33.56
CA LYS A 104 44.52 33.89 33.38
C LYS A 104 44.38 34.43 31.96
N GLU A 105 45.46 34.91 31.35
CA GLU A 105 45.45 35.41 29.98
C GLU A 105 45.19 34.26 28.98
N LYS A 106 45.86 33.11 29.15
CA LYS A 106 45.58 31.89 28.38
C LYS A 106 44.14 31.41 28.56
N GLU A 107 43.59 31.48 29.77
CA GLU A 107 42.20 31.10 30.06
C GLU A 107 41.19 32.06 29.40
N ARG A 108 41.47 33.38 29.41
CA ARG A 108 40.65 34.38 28.71
C ARG A 108 40.67 34.17 27.20
N LEU A 109 41.84 33.88 26.62
CA LEU A 109 41.98 33.54 25.21
C LEU A 109 41.27 32.23 24.84
N ALA A 110 41.31 31.22 25.73
CA ALA A 110 40.58 29.97 25.53
C ALA A 110 39.06 30.18 25.58
N LYS A 111 38.56 30.95 26.57
CA LYS A 111 37.12 31.32 26.67
C LYS A 111 36.66 32.18 25.49
N ALA A 112 37.51 33.06 24.96
CA ALA A 112 37.20 33.83 23.76
C ALA A 112 37.07 32.93 22.52
N LYS A 113 38.03 32.01 22.32
CA LYS A 113 37.99 31.02 21.22
C LYS A 113 36.80 30.06 21.34
N GLU A 114 36.40 29.69 22.55
CA GLU A 114 35.22 28.84 22.78
C GLU A 114 33.92 29.57 22.42
N LYS A 115 33.75 30.83 22.87
CA LYS A 115 32.60 31.67 22.51
C LYS A 115 32.50 31.92 21.01
N GLU A 116 33.63 32.05 20.31
CA GLU A 116 33.66 32.18 18.85
C GLU A 116 33.21 30.89 18.16
N ARG A 117 33.72 29.73 18.59
CA ARG A 117 33.30 28.41 18.08
C ARG A 117 31.81 28.14 18.31
N GLU A 118 31.26 28.56 19.45
CA GLU A 118 29.84 28.41 19.75
C GLU A 118 28.96 29.28 18.84
N LYS A 119 29.37 30.54 18.60
CA LYS A 119 28.68 31.43 17.63
C LYS A 119 28.69 30.85 16.22
N VAL A 120 29.82 30.27 15.77
CA VAL A 120 29.92 29.61 14.46
C VAL A 120 29.03 28.37 14.38
N ARG A 121 28.95 27.55 15.45
CA ARG A 121 28.03 26.38 15.50
C ARG A 121 26.56 26.81 15.41
N LYS A 122 26.17 27.85 16.16
CA LYS A 122 24.80 28.39 16.14
C LYS A 122 24.43 29.01 14.79
N ALA A 123 25.37 29.67 14.11
CA ALA A 123 25.18 30.18 12.76
C ALA A 123 24.98 29.03 11.75
N LYS A 124 25.85 28.01 11.80
CA LYS A 124 25.76 26.82 10.93
C LYS A 124 24.49 26.00 11.14
N GLU A 125 23.94 25.98 12.36
CA GLU A 125 22.67 25.31 12.66
C GLU A 125 21.47 26.07 12.09
N ARG A 126 21.45 27.41 12.22
CA ARG A 126 20.40 28.26 11.64
C ARG A 126 20.40 28.21 10.11
N GLU A 127 21.57 28.14 9.49
CA GLU A 127 21.72 27.96 8.04
C GLU A 127 21.17 26.60 7.59
N LYS A 128 21.55 25.51 8.28
CA LYS A 128 21.00 24.16 8.03
C LYS A 128 19.48 24.09 8.21
N GLU A 129 18.90 24.86 9.15
CA GLU A 129 17.45 24.90 9.35
C GLU A 129 16.74 25.65 8.22
N LYS A 130 17.32 26.77 7.75
CA LYS A 130 16.80 27.51 6.59
C LYS A 130 16.84 26.67 5.31
N ASP A 131 17.96 25.98 5.05
CA ASP A 131 18.10 25.07 3.91
C ASP A 131 17.09 23.93 3.95
N LYS A 132 16.81 23.37 5.13
CA LYS A 132 15.78 22.34 5.30
C LYS A 132 14.38 22.88 4.99
N LYS A 133 14.02 24.07 5.50
CA LYS A 133 12.73 24.71 5.24
C LYS A 133 12.55 25.08 3.77
N GLU A 134 13.59 25.58 3.11
CA GLU A 134 13.55 25.91 1.68
C GLU A 134 13.44 24.65 0.81
N LYS A 135 14.18 23.59 1.14
CA LYS A 135 14.09 22.29 0.46
C LYS A 135 12.70 21.64 0.63
N GLU A 136 12.05 21.82 1.79
CA GLU A 136 10.69 21.34 2.00
C GLU A 136 9.66 22.13 1.17
N LYS A 137 9.77 23.46 1.12
CA LYS A 137 8.93 24.31 0.27
C LYS A 137 9.07 23.98 -1.22
N LEU A 138 10.29 23.76 -1.70
CA LEU A 138 10.54 23.33 -3.09
C LEU A 138 9.95 21.94 -3.38
N ARG A 139 10.01 21.01 -2.41
CA ARG A 139 9.38 19.69 -2.54
C ARG A 139 7.86 19.77 -2.57
N GLU A 140 7.26 20.66 -1.79
CA GLU A 140 5.80 20.86 -1.79
C GLU A 140 5.33 21.53 -3.09
N ALA A 141 6.05 22.56 -3.57
CA ALA A 141 5.78 23.20 -4.85
C ALA A 141 5.90 22.21 -6.02
N ALA A 142 6.97 21.40 -6.06
CA ALA A 142 7.15 20.37 -7.08
C ALA A 142 6.07 19.27 -7.02
N LYS A 143 5.53 18.95 -5.84
CA LYS A 143 4.38 18.04 -5.71
C LYS A 143 3.11 18.66 -6.30
N LYS A 144 2.80 19.92 -5.95
CA LYS A 144 1.63 20.65 -6.47
C LYS A 144 1.70 20.85 -8.00
N GLU A 145 2.88 21.13 -8.53
CA GLU A 145 3.07 21.27 -9.98
C GLU A 145 2.91 19.92 -10.70
N LYS A 146 3.51 18.84 -10.18
CA LYS A 146 3.32 17.49 -10.72
C LYS A 146 1.86 17.05 -10.69
N GLU A 147 1.11 17.43 -9.67
CA GLU A 147 -0.33 17.14 -9.58
C GLU A 147 -1.14 17.95 -10.61
N LYS A 148 -0.82 19.24 -10.79
CA LYS A 148 -1.44 20.07 -11.84
C LYS A 148 -1.14 19.57 -13.26
N VAL A 149 0.10 19.15 -13.54
CA VAL A 149 0.50 18.58 -14.84
C VAL A 149 -0.22 17.25 -15.07
N LYS A 150 -0.31 16.38 -14.05
CA LYS A 150 -1.08 15.13 -14.14
C LYS A 150 -2.57 15.39 -14.39
N ALA A 151 -3.17 16.37 -13.71
CA ALA A 151 -4.58 16.72 -13.92
C ALA A 151 -4.83 17.31 -15.31
N LYS A 152 -3.90 18.12 -15.84
CA LYS A 152 -3.99 18.64 -17.22
C LYS A 152 -3.77 17.53 -18.26
N ALA A 153 -2.79 16.66 -18.06
CA ALA A 153 -2.55 15.51 -18.94
C ALA A 153 -3.73 14.53 -18.94
N ALA A 154 -4.35 14.28 -17.77
CA ALA A 154 -5.56 13.46 -17.67
C ALA A 154 -6.78 14.08 -18.39
N LYS A 155 -6.83 15.41 -18.50
CA LYS A 155 -7.87 16.12 -19.26
C LYS A 155 -7.59 16.17 -20.77
N MET A 156 -6.32 16.23 -21.18
CA MET A 156 -5.91 16.28 -22.59
C MET A 156 -5.81 14.91 -23.25
N MET A 157 -5.68 13.82 -22.48
CA MET A 157 -5.89 12.48 -23.02
C MET A 157 -7.40 12.28 -23.21
N GLU A 158 -7.90 12.81 -24.33
CA GLU A 158 -9.18 12.40 -24.89
C GLU A 158 -9.12 10.89 -25.02
N LYS A 159 -9.92 10.20 -24.20
CA LYS A 159 -9.88 8.74 -24.14
C LYS A 159 -10.27 8.26 -25.54
N PRO A 160 -9.44 7.45 -26.21
CA PRO A 160 -9.68 7.03 -27.60
C PRO A 160 -10.83 6.02 -27.72
N TYR A 161 -11.71 5.96 -26.72
CA TYR A 161 -12.80 5.00 -26.62
C TYR A 161 -14.05 5.66 -26.03
N PRO A 162 -15.25 5.24 -26.46
CA PRO A 162 -16.51 5.74 -25.91
C PRO A 162 -16.58 5.45 -24.40
N PRO A 163 -17.07 6.38 -23.57
CA PRO A 163 -17.13 6.17 -22.13
C PRO A 163 -18.02 4.96 -21.78
N PRO A 164 -17.64 4.16 -20.77
CA PRO A 164 -18.42 3.00 -20.37
C PRO A 164 -19.83 3.38 -19.87
N PRO A 165 -20.86 2.56 -20.13
CA PRO A 165 -22.18 2.74 -19.55
C PRO A 165 -22.12 2.82 -18.01
N LYS A 166 -22.72 3.86 -17.44
CA LYS A 166 -22.70 4.08 -15.98
C LYS A 166 -23.55 3.02 -15.27
N ALA A 167 -23.01 2.46 -14.18
CA ALA A 167 -23.75 1.50 -13.37
C ALA A 167 -25.08 2.09 -12.85
N PRO A 168 -26.18 1.34 -12.89
CA PRO A 168 -27.48 1.83 -12.49
C PRO A 168 -27.51 2.15 -10.99
N ARG A 169 -28.45 3.02 -10.61
CA ARG A 169 -28.67 3.38 -9.21
C ARG A 169 -29.17 2.16 -8.43
N THR A 170 -28.75 2.05 -7.17
CA THR A 170 -29.30 1.04 -6.25
C THR A 170 -30.74 1.39 -5.90
N GLY A 171 -31.54 0.44 -5.41
CA GLY A 171 -32.93 0.71 -5.03
C GLY A 171 -33.08 1.89 -4.06
N TYR A 172 -32.18 2.01 -3.07
CA TYR A 172 -32.12 3.16 -2.17
C TYR A 172 -31.86 4.49 -2.90
N LEU A 173 -30.89 4.53 -3.82
CA LEU A 173 -30.58 5.73 -4.58
C LEU A 173 -31.71 6.10 -5.55
N MET A 174 -32.39 5.11 -6.13
CA MET A 174 -33.58 5.34 -6.94
C MET A 174 -34.65 6.04 -6.10
N PHE A 175 -34.97 5.50 -4.92
CA PHE A 175 -35.89 6.11 -3.95
C PHE A 175 -35.48 7.52 -3.53
N ALA A 176 -34.22 7.72 -3.14
CA ALA A 176 -33.76 9.02 -2.63
C ALA A 176 -33.84 10.15 -3.67
N THR A 177 -33.81 9.79 -4.96
CA THR A 177 -33.88 10.72 -6.09
C THR A 177 -35.22 10.73 -6.82
N ASP A 178 -36.18 9.93 -6.35
CA ASP A 178 -37.52 9.83 -6.94
C ASP A 178 -38.34 11.07 -6.54
N PRO A 179 -38.79 11.91 -7.50
CA PRO A 179 -39.58 13.10 -7.19
C PRO A 179 -40.98 12.76 -6.67
N ALA A 180 -41.48 11.54 -6.89
CA ALA A 180 -42.80 11.12 -6.43
C ALA A 180 -42.84 10.85 -4.92
N VAL A 181 -41.68 10.58 -4.30
CA VAL A 181 -41.58 10.32 -2.87
C VAL A 181 -41.62 11.64 -2.12
N LYS A 182 -42.73 11.90 -1.43
CA LYS A 182 -42.85 13.02 -0.48
C LYS A 182 -42.04 12.69 0.76
N ARG A 183 -40.80 13.19 0.80
CA ARG A 183 -39.93 13.17 1.98
C ARG A 183 -39.45 14.58 2.29
N ASP A 184 -39.13 14.83 3.54
CA ASP A 184 -38.49 16.08 3.92
C ASP A 184 -37.09 16.15 3.28
N ARG A 185 -36.76 17.33 2.73
CA ARG A 185 -35.44 17.62 2.18
C ARG A 185 -34.67 18.42 3.21
N GLY A 186 -33.47 17.97 3.55
CA GLY A 186 -32.60 18.66 4.50
C GLY A 186 -31.94 19.90 3.90
N GLU A 187 -31.44 20.81 4.74
CA GLU A 187 -30.69 22.00 4.31
C GLU A 187 -29.24 21.62 4.03
N GLY A 188 -29.04 20.72 3.07
CA GLY A 188 -27.72 20.29 2.61
C GLY A 188 -27.62 18.79 2.35
N ILE A 189 -26.51 18.38 1.72
CA ILE A 189 -26.31 17.00 1.26
C ILE A 189 -26.28 16.01 2.43
N VAL A 190 -25.66 16.40 3.55
CA VAL A 190 -25.53 15.51 4.72
C VAL A 190 -26.90 15.29 5.37
N GLU A 191 -27.61 16.36 5.69
CA GLU A 191 -28.96 16.29 6.29
C GLU A 191 -29.95 15.58 5.36
N ASP A 192 -29.97 15.92 4.08
CA ASP A 192 -30.82 15.27 3.09
C ASP A 192 -30.55 13.77 3.00
N SER A 193 -29.28 13.35 3.05
CA SER A 193 -28.92 11.93 3.06
C SER A 193 -29.36 11.22 4.34
N THR A 194 -29.32 11.89 5.50
CA THR A 194 -29.79 11.32 6.77
C THR A 194 -31.31 11.16 6.78
N LEU A 195 -32.05 12.16 6.32
CA LEU A 195 -33.52 12.11 6.21
C LEU A 195 -33.97 11.08 5.19
N ALA A 196 -33.33 11.03 4.02
CA ALA A 196 -33.59 9.98 3.02
C ALA A 196 -33.34 8.57 3.58
N SER A 197 -32.30 8.39 4.40
CA SER A 197 -32.01 7.10 5.03
C SER A 197 -33.08 6.71 6.05
N GLN A 198 -33.57 7.67 6.85
CA GLN A 198 -34.67 7.44 7.79
C GLN A 198 -35.98 7.10 7.06
N ALA A 199 -36.33 7.88 6.02
CA ALA A 199 -37.51 7.63 5.20
C ALA A 199 -37.46 6.25 4.53
N TRP A 200 -36.29 5.83 4.02
CA TRP A 200 -36.12 4.48 3.46
C TRP A 200 -36.31 3.36 4.49
N LYS A 201 -35.90 3.58 5.75
CA LYS A 201 -36.10 2.62 6.83
C LYS A 201 -37.55 2.56 7.29
N ALA A 202 -38.29 3.66 7.17
CA ALA A 202 -39.71 3.75 7.50
C ALA A 202 -40.63 3.10 6.44
N LEU A 203 -40.15 2.94 5.20
CA LEU A 203 -40.90 2.23 4.15
C LEU A 203 -41.23 0.79 4.53
N SER A 204 -42.42 0.36 4.13
CA SER A 204 -42.82 -1.04 4.23
C SER A 204 -41.89 -1.96 3.41
N GLU A 205 -41.86 -3.25 3.74
CA GLU A 205 -41.10 -4.23 2.96
C GLU A 205 -41.59 -4.30 1.51
N ALA A 206 -42.91 -4.21 1.28
CA ALA A 206 -43.51 -4.23 -0.06
C ALA A 206 -43.03 -3.06 -0.94
N GLU A 207 -42.97 -1.84 -0.40
CA GLU A 207 -42.47 -0.67 -1.14
C GLU A 207 -40.97 -0.77 -1.41
N ARG A 208 -40.20 -1.23 -0.42
CA ARG A 208 -38.75 -1.48 -0.60
C ARG A 208 -38.50 -2.54 -1.67
N GLU A 209 -39.32 -3.58 -1.74
CA GLU A 209 -39.25 -4.60 -2.78
C GLU A 209 -39.52 -4.05 -4.18
N ALA A 210 -40.45 -3.11 -4.34
CA ALA A 210 -40.70 -2.46 -5.63
C ALA A 210 -39.44 -1.74 -6.15
N TYR A 211 -38.72 -1.01 -5.29
CA TYR A 211 -37.46 -0.36 -5.66
C TYR A 211 -36.32 -1.36 -5.89
N LYS A 212 -36.27 -2.47 -5.13
CA LYS A 212 -35.30 -3.56 -5.38
C LYS A 212 -35.51 -4.16 -6.78
N LYS A 213 -36.74 -4.52 -7.14
CA LYS A 213 -37.12 -5.05 -8.46
C LYS A 213 -36.75 -4.08 -9.59
N LYS A 214 -37.07 -2.79 -9.45
CA LYS A 214 -36.65 -1.74 -10.42
C LYS A 214 -35.13 -1.69 -10.57
N SER A 215 -34.39 -1.76 -9.47
CA SER A 215 -32.92 -1.74 -9.50
C SER A 215 -32.31 -3.00 -10.11
N GLU A 216 -32.95 -4.16 -9.95
CA GLU A 216 -32.53 -5.42 -10.57
C GLU A 216 -32.78 -5.42 -12.08
N GLN A 217 -33.93 -4.91 -12.53
CA GLN A 217 -34.23 -4.72 -13.95
C GLN A 217 -33.23 -3.76 -14.60
N ALA A 218 -32.95 -2.61 -13.96
CA ALA A 218 -31.95 -1.68 -14.45
C ALA A 218 -30.53 -2.28 -14.48
N ARG A 219 -30.19 -3.16 -13.53
CA ARG A 219 -28.93 -3.93 -13.55
C ARG A 219 -28.88 -4.95 -14.68
N ALA A 220 -29.98 -5.60 -15.01
CA ALA A 220 -30.05 -6.52 -16.13
C ALA A 220 -29.84 -5.76 -17.45
N ALA A 221 -30.57 -4.67 -17.68
CA ALA A 221 -30.41 -3.82 -18.85
C ALA A 221 -28.98 -3.27 -18.98
N TRP A 222 -28.38 -2.82 -17.88
CA TRP A 222 -27.00 -2.34 -17.87
C TRP A 222 -25.97 -3.43 -18.20
N LYS A 223 -26.20 -4.69 -17.78
CA LYS A 223 -25.32 -5.81 -18.17
C LYS A 223 -25.34 -6.04 -19.67
N GLU A 224 -26.51 -5.92 -20.30
CA GLU A 224 -26.65 -6.02 -21.77
C GLU A 224 -26.00 -4.84 -22.48
N GLU A 225 -26.21 -3.60 -22.00
CA GLU A 225 -25.54 -2.41 -22.53
C GLU A 225 -24.02 -2.51 -22.41
N ILE A 226 -23.51 -3.04 -21.30
CA ILE A 226 -22.09 -3.31 -21.13
C ILE A 226 -21.60 -4.38 -22.07
N ALA A 227 -22.34 -5.47 -22.26
CA ALA A 227 -21.95 -6.52 -23.20
C ALA A 227 -21.83 -5.93 -24.62
N LYS A 228 -22.81 -5.10 -25.03
CA LYS A 228 -22.79 -4.36 -26.31
C LYS A 228 -21.62 -3.37 -26.39
N TRP A 229 -21.37 -2.62 -25.33
CA TRP A 229 -20.25 -1.67 -25.28
C TRP A 229 -18.90 -2.38 -25.37
N VAL A 230 -18.73 -3.47 -24.62
CA VAL A 230 -17.55 -4.35 -24.70
C VAL A 230 -17.35 -4.88 -26.11
N SER A 231 -18.41 -5.38 -26.76
CA SER A 231 -18.30 -5.89 -28.13
C SER A 231 -17.97 -4.80 -29.15
N SER A 232 -18.37 -3.55 -28.88
CA SER A 232 -18.03 -2.40 -29.74
C SER A 232 -16.60 -1.87 -29.59
N LEU A 233 -15.86 -2.30 -28.56
CA LEU A 233 -14.49 -1.83 -28.32
C LEU A 233 -13.47 -2.77 -28.94
N ASN A 234 -12.49 -2.19 -29.62
CA ASN A 234 -11.30 -2.89 -30.07
C ASN A 234 -10.44 -3.36 -28.86
N LEU A 235 -9.74 -4.50 -28.97
CA LEU A 235 -8.74 -4.97 -28.00
C LEU A 235 -7.79 -3.87 -27.51
N ALA A 236 -7.26 -3.02 -28.41
CA ALA A 236 -6.38 -1.92 -28.04
C ALA A 236 -7.11 -0.89 -27.13
N GLN A 237 -8.39 -0.61 -27.42
CA GLN A 237 -9.24 0.24 -26.59
C GLN A 237 -9.61 -0.43 -25.27
N LEU A 238 -9.85 -1.75 -25.25
CA LEU A 238 -10.07 -2.53 -24.02
C LEU A 238 -8.83 -2.55 -23.12
N GLU A 239 -7.64 -2.74 -23.70
CA GLU A 239 -6.37 -2.69 -22.96
C GLU A 239 -6.08 -1.27 -22.48
N ALA A 240 -6.33 -0.24 -23.29
CA ALA A 240 -6.25 1.15 -22.88
C ALA A 240 -7.28 1.49 -21.77
N ALA A 241 -8.51 0.97 -21.85
CA ALA A 241 -9.53 1.14 -20.83
C ALA A 241 -9.14 0.44 -19.52
N ARG A 242 -8.51 -0.75 -19.60
CA ARG A 242 -7.93 -1.46 -18.45
C ARG A 242 -6.72 -0.73 -17.85
N ALA A 243 -5.85 -0.16 -18.68
CA ALA A 243 -4.64 0.54 -18.25
C ALA A 243 -4.95 1.90 -17.62
N ASN A 244 -5.95 2.63 -18.14
CA ASN A 244 -6.42 3.91 -17.60
C ASN A 244 -7.33 3.76 -16.36
N ARG A 245 -7.44 2.55 -15.81
CA ARG A 245 -8.20 2.29 -14.59
C ARG A 245 -7.49 2.90 -13.39
N GLU A 246 -8.06 3.96 -12.85
CA GLU A 246 -7.67 4.42 -11.52
C GLU A 246 -8.02 3.34 -10.49
N PRO A 247 -7.08 2.88 -9.65
CA PRO A 247 -7.37 1.91 -8.62
C PRO A 247 -8.49 2.42 -7.69
N GLY A 248 -9.66 1.77 -7.70
CA GLY A 248 -10.80 2.10 -6.84
C GLY A 248 -11.93 2.90 -7.47
N THR A 249 -11.91 3.20 -8.78
CA THR A 249 -13.05 3.83 -9.46
C THR A 249 -14.19 2.86 -9.75
N ARG A 250 -15.41 3.41 -9.85
CA ARG A 250 -16.68 2.68 -10.03
C ARG A 250 -16.76 1.89 -11.34
N ASP A 251 -15.90 2.18 -12.30
CA ASP A 251 -15.79 1.48 -13.59
C ASP A 251 -15.31 0.02 -13.45
N ASP A 252 -14.79 -0.33 -12.27
CA ASP A 252 -14.34 -1.67 -11.94
C ASP A 252 -15.46 -2.73 -12.09
N SER A 253 -16.70 -2.40 -11.69
CA SER A 253 -17.83 -3.34 -11.79
C SER A 253 -18.18 -3.66 -13.24
N ALA A 254 -18.01 -2.70 -14.16
CA ALA A 254 -18.30 -2.89 -15.58
C ALA A 254 -17.29 -3.82 -16.25
N MET A 255 -16.02 -3.74 -15.83
CA MET A 255 -14.96 -4.59 -16.38
C MET A 255 -14.83 -5.93 -15.66
N ASN A 256 -15.44 -6.09 -14.48
CA ASN A 256 -15.48 -7.39 -13.78
C ASN A 256 -16.45 -8.39 -14.44
N THR A 257 -17.33 -7.95 -15.34
CA THR A 257 -18.15 -8.85 -16.18
C THR A 257 -17.35 -9.42 -17.35
N LEU A 258 -16.21 -8.81 -17.70
CA LEU A 258 -15.31 -9.39 -18.68
C LEU A 258 -14.65 -10.65 -18.10
N PRO A 259 -14.54 -11.71 -18.91
CA PRO A 259 -13.74 -12.87 -18.54
C PRO A 259 -12.32 -12.42 -18.20
N LYS A 260 -11.89 -12.73 -16.98
CA LYS A 260 -10.52 -12.45 -16.55
C LYS A 260 -9.58 -13.33 -17.36
N ARG A 261 -8.50 -12.75 -17.89
CA ARG A 261 -7.41 -13.55 -18.45
C ARG A 261 -6.93 -14.53 -17.38
N PRO A 262 -6.63 -15.79 -17.75
CA PRO A 262 -6.12 -16.75 -16.80
C PRO A 262 -4.81 -16.23 -16.20
N GLY A 263 -4.63 -16.49 -14.91
CA GLY A 263 -3.41 -16.11 -14.22
C GLY A 263 -2.20 -16.86 -14.80
N ASN A 264 -1.00 -16.29 -14.62
CA ASN A 264 0.23 -17.02 -14.93
C ASN A 264 0.38 -18.26 -14.00
N ARG A 265 1.37 -19.12 -14.29
CA ARG A 265 1.68 -20.32 -13.47
C ARG A 265 1.76 -20.04 -11.95
N TYR A 266 2.32 -18.89 -11.58
CA TYR A 266 2.46 -18.49 -10.18
C TYR A 266 1.11 -18.05 -9.58
N ALA A 267 0.25 -17.38 -10.33
CA ALA A 267 -1.08 -16.97 -9.88
C ALA A 267 -2.00 -18.18 -9.66
N LEU A 268 -1.91 -19.21 -10.51
CA LEU A 268 -2.62 -20.48 -10.30
C LEU A 268 -2.12 -21.19 -9.03
N PHE A 269 -0.80 -21.20 -8.81
CA PHE A 269 -0.22 -21.67 -7.56
C PHE A 269 -0.70 -20.88 -6.35
N LEU A 270 -0.77 -19.55 -6.45
CA LEU A 270 -1.29 -18.72 -5.36
C LEU A 270 -2.76 -19.04 -5.06
N ALA A 271 -3.57 -19.32 -6.08
CA ALA A 271 -4.95 -19.75 -5.89
C ALA A 271 -5.04 -21.09 -5.13
N ASP A 272 -4.24 -22.09 -5.53
CA ASP A 272 -4.18 -23.38 -4.83
C ASP A 272 -3.64 -23.24 -3.39
N MET A 273 -2.65 -22.38 -3.18
CA MET A 273 -2.13 -22.11 -1.83
C MET A 273 -3.13 -21.36 -0.96
N THR A 274 -3.93 -20.45 -1.54
CA THR A 274 -4.96 -19.74 -0.76
C THR A 274 -6.06 -20.68 -0.29
N SER A 275 -6.34 -21.78 -1.00
CA SER A 275 -7.40 -22.71 -0.62
C SER A 275 -6.96 -23.71 0.46
N ARG A 276 -5.65 -23.97 0.61
CA ARG A 276 -5.10 -24.88 1.61
C ARG A 276 -5.23 -24.33 3.03
N GLU A 277 -5.91 -25.09 3.90
CA GLU A 277 -6.12 -24.72 5.30
C GLU A 277 -4.82 -24.73 6.11
N ASP A 278 -3.94 -25.72 5.88
CA ASP A 278 -2.64 -25.82 6.55
C ASP A 278 -1.78 -24.56 6.35
N PHE A 279 -1.84 -23.97 5.16
CA PHE A 279 -1.11 -22.75 4.87
C PHE A 279 -1.69 -21.56 5.63
N ARG A 280 -3.02 -21.43 5.67
CA ARG A 280 -3.70 -20.38 6.45
C ARG A 280 -3.36 -20.50 7.94
N ASN A 281 -3.39 -21.71 8.49
CA ASN A 281 -3.03 -22.00 9.87
C ASN A 281 -1.57 -21.62 10.16
N LYS A 282 -0.64 -21.89 9.23
CA LYS A 282 0.75 -21.47 9.34
C LYS A 282 0.90 -19.95 9.37
N ILE A 283 0.20 -19.21 8.51
CA ILE A 283 0.22 -17.74 8.53
C ILE A 283 -0.34 -17.20 9.85
N ASP A 284 -1.45 -17.76 10.31
CA ASP A 284 -2.09 -17.33 11.56
C ASP A 284 -1.20 -17.60 12.78
N ALA A 285 -0.49 -18.74 12.80
CA ALA A 285 0.51 -19.03 13.82
C ALA A 285 1.68 -18.03 13.79
N LEU A 286 2.13 -17.60 12.61
CA LEU A 286 3.19 -16.59 12.48
C LEU A 286 2.73 -15.22 12.97
N VAL A 287 1.51 -14.79 12.64
CA VAL A 287 0.96 -13.52 13.12
C VAL A 287 0.75 -13.55 14.63
N LYS A 288 0.26 -14.67 15.18
CA LYS A 288 0.12 -14.85 16.63
C LYS A 288 1.47 -14.74 17.36
N LYS A 289 2.55 -15.28 16.77
CA LYS A 289 3.91 -15.16 17.34
C LYS A 289 4.42 -13.72 17.42
N GLU A 290 3.96 -12.83 16.54
CA GLU A 290 4.35 -11.42 16.56
C GLU A 290 3.58 -10.59 17.60
N GLY A 291 2.57 -11.16 18.25
CA GLY A 291 1.85 -10.51 19.36
C GLY A 291 1.06 -9.26 18.98
N ILE A 292 0.67 -9.12 17.70
CA ILE A 292 -0.13 -7.98 17.23
C ILE A 292 -1.59 -8.17 17.67
N THR A 293 -2.14 -7.18 18.36
CA THR A 293 -3.51 -7.23 18.90
C THR A 293 -4.53 -6.44 18.08
N ASP A 294 -4.12 -5.44 17.30
CA ASP A 294 -5.04 -4.66 16.45
C ASP A 294 -5.45 -5.42 15.19
N ASP A 295 -6.75 -5.65 15.00
CA ASP A 295 -7.33 -6.41 13.88
C ASP A 295 -6.91 -5.87 12.52
N ARG A 296 -6.79 -4.55 12.38
CA ARG A 296 -6.39 -3.92 11.11
C ARG A 296 -4.93 -4.25 10.78
N ASP A 297 -4.07 -4.23 11.78
CA ASP A 297 -2.66 -4.53 11.63
C ASP A 297 -2.41 -6.04 11.51
N VAL A 298 -3.20 -6.88 12.20
CA VAL A 298 -3.28 -8.33 11.97
C VAL A 298 -3.60 -8.63 10.51
N ALA A 299 -4.64 -8.02 9.93
CA ALA A 299 -5.02 -8.24 8.54
C ALA A 299 -3.91 -7.81 7.55
N ARG A 300 -3.30 -6.65 7.77
CA ARG A 300 -2.16 -6.17 6.96
C ARG A 300 -0.98 -7.11 7.04
N LYS A 301 -0.67 -7.59 8.25
CA LYS A 301 0.46 -8.48 8.48
C LYS A 301 0.23 -9.86 7.90
N LYS A 302 -0.99 -10.42 8.02
CA LYS A 302 -1.41 -11.66 7.34
C LYS A 302 -1.17 -11.56 5.83
N ILE A 303 -1.61 -10.48 5.19
CA ILE A 303 -1.40 -10.27 3.74
C ILE A 303 0.10 -10.21 3.40
N SER A 304 0.90 -9.49 4.19
CA SER A 304 2.34 -9.38 3.96
C SER A 304 3.07 -10.72 4.15
N LEU A 305 2.70 -11.50 5.17
CA LEU A 305 3.31 -12.81 5.43
C LEU A 305 2.89 -13.80 4.37
N TYR A 306 1.61 -13.81 3.98
CA TYR A 306 1.08 -14.63 2.89
C TYR A 306 1.91 -14.47 1.61
N GLY A 307 2.17 -13.23 1.19
CA GLY A 307 2.96 -12.95 -0.02
C GLY A 307 4.41 -13.43 0.09
N ARG A 308 5.04 -13.32 1.27
CA ARG A 308 6.43 -13.75 1.48
C ARG A 308 6.57 -15.27 1.51
N THR A 309 5.76 -15.94 2.31
CA THR A 309 5.82 -17.40 2.48
C THR A 309 5.41 -18.13 1.21
N SER A 310 4.39 -17.66 0.48
CA SER A 310 4.04 -18.24 -0.81
C SER A 310 5.14 -18.07 -1.86
N ALA A 311 5.83 -16.92 -1.87
CA ALA A 311 6.99 -16.71 -2.75
C ALA A 311 8.19 -17.59 -2.37
N GLU A 312 8.44 -17.82 -1.08
CA GLU A 312 9.47 -18.76 -0.61
C GLU A 312 9.15 -20.19 -1.00
N ILE A 313 7.91 -20.65 -0.78
CA ILE A 313 7.46 -21.99 -1.18
C ILE A 313 7.64 -22.16 -2.69
N TRP A 314 7.15 -21.21 -3.50
CA TRP A 314 7.31 -21.26 -4.96
C TRP A 314 8.77 -21.35 -5.42
N LYS A 315 9.69 -20.65 -4.73
CA LYS A 315 11.13 -20.72 -5.03
C LYS A 315 11.73 -22.07 -4.65
N SER A 316 11.28 -22.68 -3.56
CA SER A 316 11.74 -24.00 -3.12
C SER A 316 11.11 -25.18 -3.85
N MET A 317 10.02 -24.96 -4.60
CA MET A 317 9.39 -26.01 -5.40
C MET A 317 10.33 -26.50 -6.49
N SER A 318 10.28 -27.80 -6.73
CA SER A 318 10.99 -28.44 -7.83
C SER A 318 10.41 -28.03 -9.17
N GLU A 319 11.22 -28.14 -10.22
CA GLU A 319 10.81 -27.74 -11.56
C GLU A 319 9.69 -28.62 -12.09
N LYS A 320 9.65 -29.90 -11.70
CA LYS A 320 8.54 -30.83 -11.99
C LYS A 320 7.20 -30.32 -11.42
N GLU A 321 7.20 -29.81 -10.20
CA GLU A 321 5.97 -29.26 -9.60
C GLU A 321 5.57 -27.93 -10.27
N LYS A 322 6.54 -27.08 -10.63
CA LYS A 322 6.28 -25.84 -11.37
C LYS A 322 5.76 -26.11 -12.79
N GLU A 323 6.22 -27.19 -13.43
CA GLU A 323 5.73 -27.64 -14.74
C GLU A 323 4.25 -28.02 -14.69
N ALA A 324 3.78 -28.67 -13.63
CA ALA A 324 2.35 -28.95 -13.47
C ALA A 324 1.49 -27.66 -13.47
N TYR A 325 2.00 -26.57 -12.88
CA TYR A 325 1.33 -25.25 -12.96
C TYR A 325 1.52 -24.56 -14.31
N ALA A 326 2.60 -24.87 -15.05
CA ALA A 326 2.77 -24.38 -16.41
C ALA A 326 1.74 -25.01 -17.34
N THR A 327 1.52 -26.33 -17.26
CA THR A 327 0.49 -27.04 -18.03
C THR A 327 -0.91 -26.52 -17.69
N LYS A 328 -1.24 -26.34 -16.42
CA LYS A 328 -2.53 -25.73 -16.02
C LYS A 328 -2.70 -24.30 -16.56
N ALA A 329 -1.62 -23.52 -16.62
CA ALA A 329 -1.66 -22.17 -17.17
C ALA A 329 -1.85 -22.17 -18.69
N THR A 330 -1.26 -23.12 -19.41
CA THR A 330 -1.47 -23.26 -20.86
C THR A 330 -2.88 -23.74 -21.16
N GLU A 331 -3.38 -24.76 -20.47
CA GLU A 331 -4.76 -25.25 -20.62
C GLU A 331 -5.79 -24.17 -20.31
N ALA A 332 -5.62 -23.44 -19.20
CA ALA A 332 -6.52 -22.34 -18.86
C ALA A 332 -6.47 -21.21 -19.89
N LYS A 333 -5.31 -20.98 -20.51
CA LYS A 333 -5.14 -20.03 -21.61
C LYS A 333 -5.81 -20.51 -22.88
N GLU A 334 -5.62 -21.76 -23.28
CA GLU A 334 -6.26 -22.34 -24.46
C GLU A 334 -7.79 -22.37 -24.30
N GLN A 335 -8.29 -22.70 -23.12
CA GLN A 335 -9.72 -22.65 -22.84
C GLN A 335 -10.25 -21.20 -22.93
N TRP A 336 -9.50 -20.23 -22.40
CA TRP A 336 -9.86 -18.82 -22.52
C TRP A 336 -9.80 -18.33 -23.97
N ASP A 337 -8.79 -18.73 -24.73
CA ASP A 337 -8.65 -18.43 -26.17
C ASP A 337 -9.74 -19.15 -26.99
N LYS A 338 -10.24 -20.31 -26.57
CA LYS A 338 -11.39 -20.96 -27.21
C LYS A 338 -12.69 -20.21 -26.94
N ASP A 339 -12.93 -19.88 -25.67
CA ASP A 339 -14.17 -19.22 -25.24
C ASP A 339 -14.24 -17.75 -25.68
N PHE A 340 -13.09 -17.09 -25.86
CA PHE A 340 -13.01 -15.64 -26.12
C PHE A 340 -12.07 -15.23 -27.26
N GLY A 341 -11.30 -16.14 -27.84
CA GLY A 341 -10.37 -15.83 -28.93
C GLY A 341 -11.09 -15.46 -30.22
N HIS A 342 -12.28 -16.02 -30.49
CA HIS A 342 -13.11 -15.61 -31.63
C HIS A 342 -13.50 -14.12 -31.57
N LEU A 343 -13.71 -13.56 -30.36
CA LEU A 343 -13.95 -12.12 -30.19
C LEU A 343 -12.70 -11.30 -30.54
N ILE A 344 -11.51 -11.83 -30.25
CA ILE A 344 -10.24 -11.18 -30.56
C ILE A 344 -9.95 -11.24 -32.07
N GLU A 345 -10.22 -12.37 -32.71
CA GLU A 345 -10.01 -12.56 -34.15
C GLU A 345 -10.96 -11.69 -34.99
N ALA A 346 -12.26 -11.71 -34.67
CA ALA A 346 -13.24 -10.84 -35.33
C ALA A 346 -12.85 -9.35 -35.23
N GLN A 347 -12.32 -8.93 -34.07
CA GLN A 347 -11.82 -7.56 -33.90
C GLN A 347 -10.57 -7.27 -34.72
N LYS A 348 -9.63 -8.22 -34.85
CA LYS A 348 -8.44 -8.03 -35.69
C LYS A 348 -8.82 -7.84 -37.15
N GLU A 349 -9.79 -8.60 -37.65
CA GLU A 349 -10.30 -8.47 -39.01
C GLU A 349 -10.99 -7.12 -39.22
N GLU A 350 -11.84 -6.67 -38.28
CA GLU A 350 -12.49 -5.36 -38.34
C GLU A 350 -11.47 -4.21 -38.37
N ILE A 351 -10.39 -4.30 -37.58
CA ILE A 351 -9.30 -3.31 -37.59
C ILE A 351 -8.52 -3.34 -38.90
N ALA A 352 -8.21 -4.54 -39.41
CA ALA A 352 -7.50 -4.69 -40.67
C ALA A 352 -8.32 -4.16 -41.85
N ALA A 353 -9.65 -4.31 -41.82
CA ALA A 353 -10.55 -3.76 -42.82
C ALA A 353 -10.75 -2.22 -42.69
N ALA A 354 -10.60 -1.67 -41.49
CA ALA A 354 -10.76 -0.23 -41.23
C ALA A 354 -9.48 0.59 -41.49
N LEU A 355 -8.32 -0.06 -41.67
CA LEU A 355 -7.07 0.61 -42.05
C LEU A 355 -7.03 0.78 -43.59
N PRO A 356 -7.08 2.02 -44.12
CA PRO A 356 -7.12 2.30 -45.55
C PRO A 356 -5.79 2.06 -46.28
#